data_AF-A0A2R5FHW4-F1
#
_entry.id   AF-A0A2R5FHW4-F1
#
_cell.length_a   1.000
_cell.length_b   1.000
_cell.length_c   1.000
_cell.angle_alpha   90.00
_cell.angle_beta   90.00
_cell.angle_gamma   90.00
#
_symmetry.space_group_name_H-M   'P 1'
#
loop_
_entity.id
_entity.type
_entity.pdbx_description
1 polymer ?
#
loop_
_entity_poly.entity_id
_entity_poly.type
_entity_poly.pdbx_seq_one_letter_code
_entity_poly.pdbx_strand_id
1 'polypeptide(L)'
;MSERNSYILVSQQPECKTWLTQALDDHGELIPVDAPSIERVVQLADAIGAAGIFVQMTLADYRQEAMLIEGLIAAKPMLPVLVVAEAVEQELLLAAMRVGARDFIKIGTRPSEVVATLRRLVPKDAGALNGSTEAGGRMTAIVSARPGADAPTLALHLALALQESGPTLLLDLGVPHGDTMLYLGLTASYNFIDAVRSLHRIDATLIDTGFGKHKSGLAVLSMPEEPWTGAQFTSADVYILLRKLRQHFAHIVVNLGGVARSEFLTLLVGNADNILMLIEQSVPSCRQNLQLLTFLREEKSTSTVPGWW
;
A
#
# COMPACT_ATOMS: atom_id res chain seq x y z
N MET A 1 5.60 7.70 18.38
CA MET A 1 6.27 7.54 17.07
C MET A 1 5.64 8.56 16.15
N SER A 2 6.42 9.41 15.48
CA SER A 2 5.87 10.43 14.58
C SER A 2 5.19 9.72 13.41
N GLU A 3 3.93 10.03 13.16
CA GLU A 3 3.20 9.54 11.98
C GLU A 3 3.97 9.90 10.71
N ARG A 4 4.17 8.92 9.82
CA ARG A 4 4.68 9.16 8.47
C ARG A 4 3.53 9.62 7.60
N ASN A 5 3.65 10.82 7.05
CA ASN A 5 2.69 11.35 6.10
C ASN A 5 2.73 10.54 4.79
N SER A 6 1.55 10.22 4.24
CA SER A 6 1.46 9.58 2.92
C SER A 6 1.27 10.63 1.82
N TYR A 7 1.97 10.47 0.71
CA TYR A 7 1.92 11.35 -0.45
C TYR A 7 1.63 10.53 -1.70
N ILE A 8 0.90 11.13 -2.65
CA ILE A 8 0.63 10.49 -3.94
C ILE A 8 1.62 11.03 -4.97
N LEU A 9 2.13 10.17 -5.86
CA LEU A 9 2.91 10.58 -7.04
C LEU A 9 2.15 10.25 -8.33
N VAL A 10 1.92 11.27 -9.14
CA VAL A 10 1.52 11.12 -10.54
C VAL A 10 2.73 11.43 -11.41
N SER A 11 3.30 10.40 -12.03
CA SER A 11 4.53 10.51 -12.81
C SER A 11 4.58 9.43 -13.88
N GLN A 12 4.95 9.79 -15.09
CA GLN A 12 5.21 8.84 -16.18
C GLN A 12 6.67 8.36 -16.21
N GLN A 13 7.57 9.07 -15.52
CA GLN A 13 8.98 8.72 -15.50
C GLN A 13 9.38 7.95 -14.22
N PRO A 14 10.04 6.78 -14.33
CA PRO A 14 10.53 6.02 -13.19
C PRO A 14 11.60 6.76 -12.36
N GLU A 15 12.36 7.65 -13.00
CA GLU A 15 13.43 8.42 -12.36
C GLU A 15 12.88 9.37 -11.30
N CYS A 16 11.75 10.03 -11.59
CA CYS A 16 11.08 10.92 -10.65
C CYS A 16 10.58 10.14 -9.41
N LYS A 17 10.00 8.95 -9.60
CA LYS A 17 9.59 8.06 -8.51
C LYS A 17 10.78 7.69 -7.63
N THR A 18 11.86 7.20 -8.25
CA THR A 18 13.06 6.74 -7.54
C THR A 18 13.67 7.88 -6.72
N TRP A 19 13.85 9.06 -7.34
CA TRP A 19 14.42 10.22 -6.67
C TRP A 19 13.54 10.72 -5.53
N LEU A 20 12.22 10.82 -5.73
CA LEU A 20 11.33 11.39 -4.72
C LEU A 20 11.16 10.43 -3.52
N THR A 21 11.12 9.11 -3.76
CA THR A 21 11.17 8.11 -2.69
C THR A 21 12.44 8.26 -1.85
N GLN A 22 13.60 8.45 -2.49
CA GLN A 22 14.86 8.70 -1.78
C GLN A 22 14.89 10.04 -1.05
N ALA A 23 14.25 11.08 -1.60
CA ALA A 23 14.20 12.40 -0.98
C ALA A 23 13.28 12.44 0.25
N LEU A 24 12.22 11.63 0.27
CA LEU A 24 11.29 11.52 1.39
C LEU A 24 11.84 10.64 2.51
N ASP A 25 12.52 9.55 2.18
CA ASP A 25 13.19 8.64 3.12
C ASP A 25 12.29 8.30 4.33
N ASP A 26 12.73 8.61 5.56
CA ASP A 26 11.98 8.33 6.77
C ASP A 26 10.81 9.28 7.06
N HIS A 27 10.65 10.35 6.26
CA HIS A 27 9.72 11.44 6.53
C HIS A 27 8.34 11.29 5.86
N GLY A 28 8.17 10.32 4.96
CA GLY A 28 6.88 10.08 4.33
C GLY A 28 6.88 8.86 3.42
N GLU A 29 5.68 8.35 3.14
CA GLU A 29 5.47 7.26 2.21
C GLU A 29 4.97 7.82 0.87
N LEU A 30 5.49 7.31 -0.25
CA LEU A 30 5.12 7.75 -1.59
C LEU A 30 4.37 6.65 -2.33
N ILE A 31 3.16 6.96 -2.81
CA ILE A 31 2.29 6.01 -3.50
C ILE A 31 2.12 6.45 -4.96
N PRO A 32 2.72 5.74 -5.94
CA PRO A 32 2.59 6.07 -7.35
C PRO A 32 1.20 5.72 -7.91
N VAL A 33 0.78 6.45 -8.94
CA VAL A 33 -0.44 6.19 -9.72
C VAL A 33 -0.08 6.01 -11.18
N ASP A 34 -0.20 4.78 -11.69
CA ASP A 34 0.24 4.44 -13.05
C ASP A 34 -0.70 4.98 -14.15
N ALA A 35 -2.00 5.09 -13.87
CA ALA A 35 -3.01 5.62 -14.79
C ALA A 35 -3.79 6.76 -14.12
N PRO A 36 -3.34 8.02 -14.22
CA PRO A 36 -3.93 9.12 -13.49
C PRO A 36 -5.25 9.59 -14.12
N SER A 37 -6.36 9.31 -13.44
CA SER A 37 -7.59 10.10 -13.56
C SER A 37 -7.80 10.90 -12.28
N ILE A 38 -8.49 12.04 -12.37
CA ILE A 38 -8.80 12.88 -11.20
C ILE A 38 -9.54 12.04 -10.15
N GLU A 39 -10.56 11.29 -10.57
CA GLU A 39 -11.34 10.42 -9.68
C GLU A 39 -10.46 9.40 -8.95
N ARG A 40 -9.53 8.77 -9.66
CA ARG A 40 -8.63 7.76 -9.09
C ARG A 40 -7.69 8.34 -8.05
N VAL A 41 -7.07 9.49 -8.36
CA VAL A 41 -6.16 10.17 -7.43
C VAL A 41 -6.91 10.66 -6.20
N VAL A 42 -8.13 11.18 -6.38
CA VAL A 42 -9.00 11.63 -5.28
C VAL A 42 -9.41 10.47 -4.36
N GLN A 43 -9.85 9.34 -4.93
CA GLN A 43 -10.18 8.14 -4.16
C GLN A 43 -9.00 7.63 -3.36
N LEU A 44 -7.81 7.61 -3.98
CA LEU A 44 -6.58 7.23 -3.28
C LEU A 44 -6.25 8.22 -2.17
N ALA A 45 -6.38 9.54 -2.42
CA ALA A 45 -6.10 10.57 -1.43
C ALA A 45 -6.99 10.42 -0.19
N ASP A 46 -8.27 10.12 -0.37
CA ASP A 46 -9.20 9.88 0.73
C ASP A 46 -8.90 8.60 1.49
N ALA A 47 -8.63 7.52 0.78
CA ALA A 47 -8.34 6.24 1.40
C ALA A 47 -7.08 6.26 2.27
N ILE A 48 -6.06 7.03 1.88
CA ILE A 48 -4.78 7.08 2.59
C ILE A 48 -4.65 8.30 3.50
N GLY A 49 -5.63 9.21 3.52
CA GLY A 49 -5.49 10.49 4.20
C GLY A 49 -4.24 11.23 3.71
N ALA A 50 -4.09 11.37 2.39
CA ALA A 50 -2.88 11.92 1.80
C ALA A 50 -2.58 13.31 2.38
N ALA A 51 -1.31 13.57 2.68
CA ALA A 51 -0.84 14.87 3.12
C ALA A 51 -0.57 15.81 1.94
N GLY A 52 -0.39 15.26 0.73
CA GLY A 52 -0.22 16.02 -0.51
C GLY A 52 -0.11 15.13 -1.74
N ILE A 53 -0.15 15.76 -2.91
CA ILE A 53 -0.01 15.11 -4.21
C ILE A 53 1.17 15.74 -4.94
N PHE A 54 2.09 14.92 -5.43
CA PHE A 54 3.11 15.30 -6.38
C PHE A 54 2.65 14.98 -7.80
N VAL A 55 2.72 15.96 -8.69
CA VAL A 55 2.47 15.77 -10.12
C VAL A 55 3.74 16.11 -10.87
N GLN A 56 4.28 15.16 -11.62
CA GLN A 56 5.40 15.43 -12.50
C GLN A 56 4.92 16.34 -13.64
N MET A 57 5.67 17.40 -13.93
CA MET A 57 5.49 18.22 -15.12
C MET A 57 6.69 18.13 -16.07
N THR A 58 6.39 18.05 -17.36
CA THR A 58 7.38 17.99 -18.44
C THR A 58 7.03 19.00 -19.54
N LEU A 59 8.02 19.49 -20.29
CA LEU A 59 7.75 20.41 -21.41
C LEU A 59 6.87 19.80 -22.50
N ALA A 60 6.92 18.49 -22.68
CA ALA A 60 6.15 17.80 -23.71
C ALA A 60 4.64 17.84 -23.38
N ASP A 61 4.30 17.63 -22.11
CA ASP A 61 2.92 17.35 -21.68
C ASP A 61 2.35 18.38 -20.68
N TYR A 62 3.04 19.51 -20.45
CA TYR A 62 2.70 20.50 -19.42
C TYR A 62 1.25 20.98 -19.45
N ARG A 63 0.61 21.02 -20.63
CA ARG A 63 -0.80 21.43 -20.76
C ARG A 63 -1.75 20.38 -20.17
N GLN A 64 -1.50 19.10 -20.43
CA GLN A 64 -2.30 18.00 -19.90
C GLN A 64 -2.08 17.87 -18.39
N GLU A 65 -0.83 17.97 -17.94
CA GLU A 65 -0.47 17.91 -16.53
C GLU A 65 -1.06 19.11 -15.76
N ALA A 66 -1.07 20.31 -16.36
CA ALA A 66 -1.73 21.49 -15.82
C ALA A 66 -3.25 21.29 -15.64
N MET A 67 -3.95 20.71 -16.62
CA MET A 67 -5.38 20.39 -16.50
C MET A 67 -5.64 19.37 -15.38
N LEU A 68 -4.77 18.37 -15.23
CA LEU A 68 -4.86 17.41 -14.14
C LEU A 68 -4.71 18.11 -12.78
N ILE A 69 -3.70 18.97 -12.63
CA ILE A 69 -3.46 19.73 -11.40
C ILE A 69 -4.67 20.61 -11.05
N GLU A 70 -5.21 21.34 -12.02
CA GLU A 70 -6.40 22.18 -11.83
C GLU A 70 -7.61 21.34 -11.37
N GLY A 71 -7.85 20.18 -12.00
CA GLY A 71 -8.90 19.26 -11.61
C GLY A 71 -8.73 18.67 -10.20
N LEU A 72 -7.50 18.34 -9.81
CA LEU A 72 -7.18 17.85 -8.47
C LEU A 72 -7.41 18.91 -7.40
N ILE A 73 -6.97 20.16 -7.66
CA ILE A 73 -7.18 21.29 -6.75
C ILE A 73 -8.68 21.59 -6.61
N ALA A 74 -9.44 21.55 -7.72
CA ALA A 74 -10.88 21.74 -7.68
C ALA A 74 -11.59 20.64 -6.86
N ALA A 75 -11.17 19.39 -6.99
CA ALA A 75 -11.76 18.26 -6.27
C ALA A 75 -11.35 18.19 -4.78
N LYS A 76 -10.12 18.61 -4.44
CA LYS A 76 -9.58 18.60 -3.07
C LYS A 76 -8.86 19.92 -2.74
N PRO A 77 -9.60 21.04 -2.52
CA PRO A 77 -8.99 22.37 -2.34
C PRO A 77 -8.02 22.50 -1.15
N MET A 78 -8.16 21.64 -0.14
CA MET A 78 -7.32 21.65 1.06
C MET A 78 -6.07 20.77 0.94
N LEU A 79 -5.99 19.89 -0.07
CA LEU A 79 -4.88 18.97 -0.27
C LEU A 79 -3.81 19.64 -1.15
N PRO A 80 -2.59 19.88 -0.64
CA PRO A 80 -1.55 20.54 -1.44
C PRO A 80 -1.15 19.69 -2.64
N VAL A 81 -1.19 20.29 -3.83
CA VAL A 81 -0.61 19.73 -5.05
C VAL A 81 0.73 20.41 -5.32
N LEU A 82 1.81 19.63 -5.37
CA LEU A 82 3.16 20.07 -5.66
C LEU A 82 3.58 19.59 -7.04
N VAL A 83 4.28 20.42 -7.78
CA VAL A 83 4.84 20.06 -9.08
C VAL A 83 6.27 19.58 -8.93
N VAL A 84 6.63 18.52 -9.66
CA VAL A 84 8.01 18.03 -9.76
C VAL A 84 8.46 18.07 -11.21
N ALA A 85 9.65 18.61 -11.51
CA ALA A 85 10.16 18.68 -12.88
C ALA A 85 11.68 18.50 -12.94
N GLU A 86 12.21 18.02 -14.07
CA GLU A 86 13.65 17.85 -14.30
C GLU A 86 14.40 19.20 -14.28
N ALA A 87 13.80 20.23 -14.88
CA ALA A 87 14.36 21.56 -15.00
C ALA A 87 13.37 22.63 -14.54
N VAL A 88 13.92 23.73 -14.00
CA VAL A 88 13.13 24.92 -13.66
C VAL A 88 13.11 25.81 -14.90
N GLU A 89 12.22 25.49 -15.82
CA GLU A 89 11.96 26.31 -16.98
C GLU A 89 10.85 27.31 -16.69
N GLN A 90 11.00 28.54 -17.20
CA GLN A 90 10.07 29.62 -16.89
C GLN A 90 8.64 29.28 -17.33
N GLU A 91 8.47 28.60 -18.46
CA GLU A 91 7.15 28.19 -18.94
C GLU A 91 6.48 27.16 -18.01
N LEU A 92 7.22 26.12 -17.58
CA LEU A 92 6.73 25.12 -16.63
C LEU A 92 6.37 25.73 -15.28
N LEU A 93 7.27 26.58 -14.75
CA LEU A 93 7.06 27.23 -13.47
C LEU A 93 5.82 28.14 -13.51
N LEU A 94 5.66 28.95 -14.57
CA LEU A 94 4.49 29.81 -14.73
C LEU A 94 3.21 29.00 -14.94
N ALA A 95 3.26 27.92 -15.70
CA ALA A 95 2.10 27.04 -15.91
C ALA A 95 1.65 26.41 -14.58
N ALA A 96 2.58 25.83 -13.81
CA ALA A 96 2.32 25.25 -12.50
C ALA A 96 1.68 26.26 -11.53
N MET A 97 2.24 27.47 -11.44
CA MET A 97 1.72 28.50 -10.53
C MET A 97 0.34 29.01 -10.97
N ARG A 98 0.08 29.12 -12.28
CA ARG A 98 -1.22 29.56 -12.81
C ARG A 98 -2.36 28.62 -12.49
N VAL A 99 -2.11 27.30 -12.51
CA VAL A 99 -3.12 26.29 -12.15
C VAL A 99 -3.28 26.12 -10.63
N GLY A 100 -2.51 26.87 -9.83
CA GLY A 100 -2.62 26.87 -8.38
C GLY A 100 -1.79 25.79 -7.69
N ALA A 101 -0.78 25.22 -8.36
CA ALA A 101 0.17 24.34 -7.68
C ALA A 101 0.80 25.08 -6.49
N ARG A 102 0.87 24.40 -5.35
CA ARG A 102 1.27 25.02 -4.08
C ARG A 102 2.78 25.25 -3.99
N ASP A 103 3.55 24.43 -4.68
CA ASP A 103 5.01 24.59 -4.79
C ASP A 103 5.55 23.86 -6.03
N PHE A 104 6.79 24.16 -6.39
CA PHE A 104 7.50 23.58 -7.53
C PHE A 104 8.87 23.06 -7.07
N ILE A 105 9.14 21.79 -7.30
CA ILE A 105 10.36 21.11 -6.87
C ILE A 105 11.13 20.61 -8.08
N LYS A 106 12.41 20.95 -8.15
CA LYS A 106 13.32 20.43 -9.17
C LYS A 106 13.81 19.03 -8.77
N ILE A 107 13.83 18.09 -9.71
CA ILE A 107 14.53 16.82 -9.52
C ILE A 107 16.01 17.10 -9.25
N GLY A 108 16.57 16.42 -8.25
CA GLY A 108 17.91 16.67 -7.73
C GLY A 108 17.98 17.73 -6.63
N THR A 109 16.87 18.36 -6.23
CA THR A 109 16.80 19.15 -4.99
C THR A 109 17.21 18.29 -3.79
N ARG A 110 17.92 18.90 -2.82
CA ARG A 110 18.43 18.18 -1.64
C ARG A 110 17.26 17.62 -0.81
N PRO A 111 17.35 16.38 -0.29
CA PRO A 111 16.29 15.78 0.53
C PRO A 111 15.82 16.68 1.69
N SER A 112 16.74 17.34 2.39
CA SER A 112 16.42 18.26 3.48
C SER A 112 15.55 19.44 3.06
N GLU A 113 15.70 19.94 1.83
CA GLU A 113 14.90 21.03 1.27
C GLU A 113 13.50 20.53 0.89
N VAL A 114 13.39 19.33 0.28
CA VAL A 114 12.10 18.70 -0.02
C VAL A 114 11.29 18.51 1.27
N VAL A 115 11.91 17.96 2.31
CA VAL A 115 11.27 17.74 3.61
C VAL A 115 10.87 19.06 4.27
N ALA A 116 11.71 20.10 4.18
CA ALA A 116 11.38 21.43 4.71
C ALA A 116 10.16 22.06 3.99
N THR A 117 10.11 21.92 2.66
CA THR A 117 8.95 22.34 1.85
C THR A 117 7.69 21.63 2.30
N LEU A 118 7.72 20.31 2.48
CA LEU A 118 6.54 19.55 2.92
C LEU A 118 6.07 19.94 4.32
N ARG A 119 7.00 20.13 5.27
CA ARG A 119 6.66 20.59 6.63
C ARG A 119 6.00 21.97 6.66
N ARG A 120 6.28 22.83 5.68
CA ARG A 120 5.66 24.15 5.54
C ARG A 120 4.25 24.06 4.94
N LEU A 121 4.05 23.10 4.02
CA LEU A 121 2.84 23.01 3.21
C LEU A 121 1.76 22.11 3.81
N VAL A 122 2.15 21.12 4.59
CA VAL A 122 1.25 20.28 5.37
C VAL A 122 1.05 20.96 6.73
N PRO A 123 -0.12 21.56 7.02
CA PRO A 123 -0.40 22.05 8.37
C PRO A 123 -0.23 20.92 9.37
N LYS A 124 0.31 21.22 10.56
CA LYS A 124 0.36 20.25 11.68
C LYS A 124 -1.01 19.63 12.00
N ASP A 125 -2.09 20.28 11.57
CA ASP A 125 -3.47 19.89 11.79
C ASP A 125 -4.12 19.12 10.63
N ALA A 126 -3.43 18.89 9.50
CA ALA A 126 -3.97 18.03 8.44
C ALA A 126 -4.07 16.55 8.87
N GLY A 127 -3.25 16.13 9.84
CA GLY A 127 -3.43 14.87 10.57
C GLY A 127 -4.49 14.93 11.68
N ALA A 128 -4.95 16.13 12.07
CA ALA A 128 -5.92 16.33 13.16
C ALA A 128 -7.36 16.49 12.67
N LEU A 129 -7.58 16.80 11.39
CA LEU A 129 -8.92 16.98 10.80
C LEU A 129 -9.55 15.68 10.28
N ASN A 130 -8.78 14.59 10.18
CA ASN A 130 -9.28 13.24 10.01
C ASN A 130 -9.05 12.50 11.33
N GLY A 131 -10.11 12.38 12.12
CA GLY A 131 -10.06 12.02 13.54
C GLY A 131 -9.12 10.87 13.90
N SER A 132 -8.48 11.03 15.06
CA SER A 132 -7.98 9.95 15.91
C SER A 132 -7.35 8.77 15.16
N THR A 133 -6.04 8.84 14.96
CA THR A 133 -5.19 7.66 14.86
C THR A 133 -5.21 6.88 16.18
N GLU A 134 -6.32 6.21 16.46
CA GLU A 134 -6.21 4.92 17.11
C GLU A 134 -5.40 4.04 16.16
N ALA A 135 -4.31 3.47 16.66
CA ALA A 135 -3.43 2.58 15.91
C ALA A 135 -4.28 1.55 15.16
N GLY A 136 -4.38 1.69 13.83
CA GLY A 136 -5.11 0.75 12.99
C GLY A 136 -4.60 -0.68 13.20
N GLY A 137 -5.41 -1.67 12.82
CA GLY A 137 -5.15 -3.09 13.00
C GLY A 137 -3.70 -3.50 12.73
N ARG A 138 -3.13 -4.34 13.60
CA ARG A 138 -1.74 -4.80 13.44
C ARG A 138 -1.68 -5.96 12.44
N MET A 139 -0.85 -5.82 11.42
CA MET A 139 -0.65 -6.79 10.36
C MET A 139 0.60 -7.65 10.59
N THR A 140 0.43 -8.97 10.60
CA THR A 140 1.52 -9.95 10.70
C THR A 140 1.54 -10.80 9.43
N ALA A 141 2.60 -10.70 8.65
CA ALA A 141 2.78 -11.46 7.41
C ALA A 141 3.56 -12.74 7.68
N ILE A 142 3.05 -13.86 7.17
CA ILE A 142 3.73 -15.16 7.19
C ILE A 142 4.25 -15.43 5.79
N VAL A 143 5.57 -15.49 5.64
CA VAL A 143 6.24 -15.69 4.36
C VAL A 143 6.98 -17.02 4.36
N SER A 144 6.90 -17.73 3.23
CA SER A 144 7.76 -18.88 2.97
C SER A 144 8.02 -18.98 1.48
N ALA A 145 9.24 -19.31 1.10
CA ALA A 145 9.59 -19.47 -0.31
C ALA A 145 8.94 -20.70 -0.96
N ARG A 146 8.44 -21.65 -0.16
CA ARG A 146 7.85 -22.90 -0.65
C ARG A 146 6.32 -22.87 -0.56
N PRO A 147 5.61 -23.32 -1.60
CA PRO A 147 4.20 -23.66 -1.47
C PRO A 147 4.05 -24.93 -0.63
N GLY A 148 2.98 -25.00 0.15
CA GLY A 148 2.70 -26.14 1.02
C GLY A 148 1.74 -25.81 2.16
N ALA A 149 1.38 -26.83 2.94
CA ALA A 149 0.39 -26.76 4.01
C ALA A 149 0.86 -26.00 5.25
N ASP A 150 2.17 -25.86 5.46
CA ASP A 150 2.72 -25.38 6.73
C ASP A 150 2.41 -23.90 6.97
N ALA A 151 2.53 -23.06 5.93
CA ALA A 151 2.25 -21.63 6.00
C ALA A 151 0.76 -21.31 6.27
N PRO A 152 -0.21 -21.86 5.50
CA PRO A 152 -1.63 -21.67 5.82
C PRO A 152 -1.99 -22.26 7.18
N THR A 153 -1.39 -23.37 7.59
CA THR A 153 -1.62 -23.95 8.93
C THR A 153 -1.15 -23.00 10.03
N LEU A 154 0.07 -22.46 9.95
CA LEU A 154 0.58 -21.51 10.92
C LEU A 154 -0.26 -20.23 10.95
N ALA A 155 -0.60 -19.69 9.77
CA ALA A 155 -1.41 -18.48 9.64
C ALA A 155 -2.79 -18.64 10.27
N LEU A 156 -3.43 -19.77 9.99
CA LEU A 156 -4.72 -20.12 10.55
C LEU A 156 -4.70 -20.17 12.08
N HIS A 157 -3.76 -20.91 12.67
CA HIS A 157 -3.69 -21.06 14.13
C HIS A 157 -3.29 -19.75 14.82
N LEU A 158 -2.40 -18.96 14.22
CA LEU A 158 -2.06 -17.62 14.73
C LEU A 158 -3.28 -16.70 14.71
N ALA A 159 -4.05 -16.71 13.61
CA ALA A 159 -5.26 -15.88 13.50
C ALA A 159 -6.34 -16.30 14.51
N LEU A 160 -6.52 -17.61 14.74
CA LEU A 160 -7.43 -18.12 15.76
C LEU A 160 -7.01 -17.72 17.17
N ALA A 161 -5.71 -17.74 17.48
CA ALA A 161 -5.21 -17.29 18.77
C ALA A 161 -5.40 -15.77 18.99
N LEU A 162 -5.13 -14.95 17.96
CA LEU A 162 -5.34 -13.50 18.01
C LEU A 162 -6.83 -13.11 18.07
N GLN A 163 -7.72 -13.95 17.54
CA GLN A 163 -9.16 -13.73 17.62
C GLN A 163 -9.66 -13.68 19.07
N GLU A 164 -8.96 -14.33 20.02
CA GLU A 164 -9.31 -14.27 21.45
C GLU A 164 -9.08 -12.87 22.06
N SER A 165 -8.20 -12.05 21.47
CA SER A 165 -7.90 -10.70 21.94
C SER A 165 -8.60 -9.58 21.15
N GLY A 166 -9.21 -9.87 20.00
CA GLY A 166 -9.97 -8.89 19.25
C GLY A 166 -10.33 -9.33 17.82
N PRO A 167 -11.11 -8.51 17.10
CA PRO A 167 -11.51 -8.80 15.73
C PRO A 167 -10.29 -9.08 14.84
N THR A 168 -10.23 -10.28 14.28
CA THR A 168 -9.09 -10.75 13.48
C THR A 168 -9.53 -11.10 12.06
N LEU A 169 -8.71 -10.72 11.10
CA LEU A 169 -8.79 -11.13 9.70
C LEU A 169 -7.63 -12.07 9.37
N LEU A 170 -7.95 -13.22 8.77
CA LEU A 170 -7.00 -14.03 8.02
C LEU A 170 -7.10 -13.67 6.55
N LEU A 171 -6.08 -12.99 6.03
CA LEU A 171 -5.93 -12.66 4.62
C LEU A 171 -5.09 -13.76 3.95
N ASP A 172 -5.74 -14.69 3.26
CA ASP A 172 -5.10 -15.85 2.66
C ASP A 172 -4.74 -15.61 1.19
N LEU A 173 -3.47 -15.29 0.95
CA LEU A 173 -2.92 -15.03 -0.39
C LEU A 173 -1.85 -16.05 -0.77
N GLY A 174 -1.74 -17.14 0.00
CA GLY A 174 -0.74 -18.18 -0.19
C GLY A 174 -1.00 -19.02 -1.43
N VAL A 175 -0.04 -19.88 -1.74
CA VAL A 175 -0.10 -20.87 -2.80
C VAL A 175 0.08 -22.26 -2.18
N PRO A 176 -0.87 -23.20 -2.39
CA PRO A 176 -2.12 -23.09 -3.16
C PRO A 176 -3.12 -22.07 -2.60
N HIS A 177 -3.94 -21.49 -3.50
CA HIS A 177 -4.99 -20.54 -3.10
C HIS A 177 -6.15 -21.26 -2.42
N GLY A 178 -6.73 -20.65 -1.37
CA GLY A 178 -7.95 -21.17 -0.73
C GLY A 178 -7.73 -22.21 0.37
N ASP A 179 -6.49 -22.65 0.63
CA ASP A 179 -6.21 -23.72 1.59
C ASP A 179 -6.79 -23.45 2.99
N THR A 180 -6.75 -22.21 3.48
CA THR A 180 -7.30 -21.90 4.81
C THR A 180 -8.82 -22.02 4.86
N MET A 181 -9.52 -21.66 3.78
CA MET A 181 -10.96 -21.84 3.64
C MET A 181 -11.30 -23.34 3.63
N LEU A 182 -10.52 -24.15 2.92
CA LEU A 182 -10.67 -25.61 2.88
C LEU A 182 -10.43 -26.25 4.25
N TYR A 183 -9.37 -25.88 4.96
CA TYR A 183 -9.07 -26.40 6.31
C TYR A 183 -10.18 -26.08 7.33
N LEU A 184 -10.81 -24.92 7.19
CA LEU A 184 -11.91 -24.51 8.06
C LEU A 184 -13.29 -25.00 7.58
N GLY A 185 -13.39 -25.59 6.39
CA GLY A 185 -14.66 -25.98 5.78
C GLY A 185 -15.58 -24.78 5.51
N LEU A 186 -15.01 -23.64 5.12
CA LEU A 186 -15.74 -22.40 4.88
C LEU A 186 -16.06 -22.19 3.41
N THR A 187 -17.10 -21.41 3.17
CA THR A 187 -17.39 -20.80 1.87
C THR A 187 -17.52 -19.29 2.05
N ALA A 188 -17.21 -18.53 1.01
CA ALA A 188 -17.34 -17.08 0.99
C ALA A 188 -17.95 -16.67 -0.35
N SER A 189 -18.81 -15.66 -0.34
CA SER A 189 -19.37 -15.08 -1.57
C SER A 189 -18.52 -13.92 -2.10
N TYR A 190 -17.40 -13.61 -1.43
CA TYR A 190 -16.55 -12.48 -1.72
C TYR A 190 -15.09 -12.87 -1.50
N ASN A 191 -14.26 -12.73 -2.53
CA ASN A 191 -12.84 -13.07 -2.49
C ASN A 191 -11.96 -11.81 -2.54
N PHE A 192 -10.65 -12.00 -2.40
CA PHE A 192 -9.67 -10.91 -2.43
C PHE A 192 -9.75 -10.06 -3.71
N ILE A 193 -9.92 -10.70 -4.88
CA ILE A 193 -9.99 -10.00 -6.17
C ILE A 193 -11.23 -9.10 -6.22
N ASP A 194 -12.37 -9.57 -5.73
CA ASP A 194 -13.60 -8.76 -5.65
C ASP A 194 -13.41 -7.56 -4.73
N ALA A 195 -12.73 -7.77 -3.59
CA ALA A 195 -12.43 -6.73 -2.62
C ALA A 195 -11.55 -5.62 -3.20
N VAL A 196 -10.52 -6.00 -3.95
CA VAL A 196 -9.64 -5.04 -4.63
C VAL A 196 -10.37 -4.29 -5.75
N ARG A 197 -11.32 -4.93 -6.45
CA ARG A 197 -12.13 -4.29 -7.50
C ARG A 197 -13.19 -3.32 -6.98
N SER A 198 -13.69 -3.55 -5.76
CA SER A 198 -14.78 -2.76 -5.19
C SER A 198 -14.42 -2.15 -3.84
N LEU A 199 -13.28 -1.47 -3.78
CA LEU A 199 -12.75 -0.85 -2.55
C LEU A 199 -13.78 0.00 -1.82
N HIS A 200 -14.65 0.72 -2.53
CA HIS A 200 -15.69 1.58 -1.95
C HIS A 200 -16.79 0.81 -1.20
N ARG A 201 -16.95 -0.49 -1.45
CA ARG A 201 -17.97 -1.35 -0.81
C ARG A 201 -17.48 -2.04 0.47
N ILE A 202 -16.18 -1.95 0.77
CA ILE A 202 -15.62 -2.55 2.00
C ILE A 202 -16.11 -1.74 3.20
N ASP A 203 -17.15 -2.27 3.85
CA ASP A 203 -17.74 -1.80 5.09
C ASP A 203 -18.04 -2.99 6.02
N ALA A 204 -18.53 -2.71 7.23
CA ALA A 204 -18.86 -3.74 8.21
C ALA A 204 -19.91 -4.75 7.70
N THR A 205 -20.87 -4.32 6.88
CA THR A 205 -21.92 -5.19 6.34
C THR A 205 -21.37 -6.17 5.32
N LEU A 206 -20.51 -5.69 4.39
CA LEU A 206 -19.87 -6.55 3.40
C LEU A 206 -18.89 -7.53 4.06
N ILE A 207 -18.12 -7.07 5.04
CA ILE A 207 -17.26 -7.95 5.84
C ILE A 207 -18.12 -9.01 6.52
N ASP A 208 -19.27 -8.63 7.08
CA ASP A 208 -20.09 -9.54 7.84
C ASP A 208 -20.81 -10.61 7.01
N THR A 209 -21.17 -10.28 5.77
CA THR A 209 -21.98 -11.12 4.90
C THR A 209 -21.19 -11.80 3.78
N GLY A 210 -20.08 -11.20 3.35
CA GLY A 210 -19.33 -11.63 2.17
C GLY A 210 -18.10 -12.48 2.47
N PHE A 211 -17.42 -12.21 3.58
CA PHE A 211 -16.17 -12.89 3.93
C PHE A 211 -16.45 -14.27 4.52
N GLY A 212 -15.48 -15.17 4.43
CA GLY A 212 -15.54 -16.45 5.12
C GLY A 212 -15.58 -16.20 6.63
N LYS A 213 -16.49 -16.86 7.36
CA LYS A 213 -16.62 -16.68 8.80
C LYS A 213 -16.52 -18.00 9.54
N HIS A 214 -15.50 -18.14 10.38
CA HIS A 214 -15.40 -19.24 11.30
C HIS A 214 -16.26 -19.01 12.55
N LYS A 215 -16.72 -20.09 13.20
CA LYS A 215 -17.52 -20.04 14.43
C LYS A 215 -16.87 -19.29 15.60
N SER A 216 -15.55 -19.09 15.57
CA SER A 216 -14.83 -18.27 16.57
C SER A 216 -14.98 -16.75 16.36
N GLY A 217 -15.58 -16.32 15.24
CA GLY A 217 -15.62 -14.92 14.83
C GLY A 217 -14.46 -14.49 13.93
N LEU A 218 -13.50 -15.38 13.64
CA LEU A 218 -12.42 -15.13 12.68
C LEU A 218 -13.02 -14.91 11.29
N ALA A 219 -12.71 -13.77 10.69
CA ALA A 219 -13.01 -13.48 9.29
C ALA A 219 -11.87 -13.98 8.39
N VAL A 220 -12.21 -14.48 7.20
CA VAL A 220 -11.25 -15.00 6.21
C VAL A 220 -11.55 -14.36 4.86
N LEU A 221 -10.54 -13.74 4.27
CA LEU A 221 -10.56 -13.23 2.90
C LEU A 221 -9.45 -13.93 2.12
N SER A 222 -9.82 -14.75 1.14
CA SER A 222 -8.87 -15.57 0.39
C SER A 222 -8.76 -15.14 -1.07
N MET A 223 -7.62 -15.44 -1.70
CA MET A 223 -7.55 -15.57 -3.16
C MET A 223 -8.56 -16.61 -3.65
N PRO A 224 -9.18 -16.41 -4.83
CA PRO A 224 -10.04 -17.42 -5.44
C PRO A 224 -9.22 -18.64 -5.88
N GLU A 225 -9.82 -19.84 -5.79
CA GLU A 225 -9.24 -21.09 -6.31
C GLU A 225 -9.19 -21.09 -7.85
N GLU A 226 -10.15 -20.41 -8.47
CA GLU A 226 -10.27 -20.31 -9.92
C GLU A 226 -9.15 -19.42 -10.51
N PRO A 227 -8.64 -19.75 -11.70
CA PRO A 227 -7.64 -18.92 -12.37
C PRO A 227 -8.12 -17.48 -12.53
N TRP A 228 -7.31 -16.54 -12.05
CA TRP A 228 -7.55 -15.11 -12.18
C TRP A 228 -6.43 -14.48 -13.01
N THR A 229 -6.72 -13.36 -13.69
CA THR A 229 -5.69 -12.66 -14.48
C THR A 229 -5.03 -11.57 -13.65
N GLY A 230 -3.70 -11.55 -13.60
CA GLY A 230 -2.90 -10.59 -12.82
C GLY A 230 -3.09 -9.11 -13.17
N ALA A 231 -3.62 -8.82 -14.37
CA ALA A 231 -3.84 -7.46 -14.86
C ALA A 231 -5.06 -6.73 -14.25
N GLN A 232 -5.65 -7.26 -13.17
CA GLN A 232 -6.95 -6.80 -12.68
C GLN A 232 -6.88 -5.76 -11.55
N PHE A 233 -5.71 -5.46 -10.99
CA PHE A 233 -5.54 -4.45 -9.94
C PHE A 233 -4.10 -3.92 -9.84
N THR A 234 -3.98 -2.68 -9.33
CA THR A 234 -2.69 -1.99 -9.12
C THR A 234 -2.18 -2.15 -7.69
N SER A 235 -0.89 -1.90 -7.45
CA SER A 235 -0.30 -1.82 -6.09
C SER A 235 -1.05 -0.82 -5.20
N ALA A 236 -1.52 0.29 -5.78
CA ALA A 236 -2.33 1.28 -5.09
C ALA A 236 -3.70 0.73 -4.64
N ASP A 237 -4.35 -0.12 -5.43
CA ASP A 237 -5.62 -0.75 -5.03
C ASP A 237 -5.45 -1.65 -3.81
N VAL A 238 -4.40 -2.47 -3.82
CA VAL A 238 -4.08 -3.37 -2.72
C VAL A 238 -3.77 -2.55 -1.46
N TYR A 239 -3.00 -1.47 -1.59
CA TYR A 239 -2.70 -0.59 -0.46
C TYR A 239 -3.96 0.02 0.17
N ILE A 240 -4.89 0.53 -0.65
CA ILE A 240 -6.18 1.07 -0.19
C ILE A 240 -6.97 -0.02 0.54
N LEU A 241 -7.02 -1.24 -0.02
CA LEU A 241 -7.70 -2.36 0.62
C LEU A 241 -7.12 -2.65 2.00
N LEU A 242 -5.79 -2.78 2.11
CA LEU A 242 -5.12 -3.04 3.39
C LEU A 242 -5.46 -1.97 4.43
N ARG A 243 -5.44 -0.68 4.07
CA ARG A 243 -5.82 0.40 4.99
C ARG A 243 -7.26 0.30 5.47
N LYS A 244 -8.20 0.01 4.58
CA LYS A 244 -9.60 -0.20 4.97
C LYS A 244 -9.76 -1.39 5.90
N LEU A 245 -9.12 -2.52 5.59
CA LEU A 245 -9.17 -3.70 6.46
C LEU A 245 -8.59 -3.39 7.85
N ARG A 246 -7.51 -2.60 7.94
CA ARG A 246 -6.92 -2.16 9.22
C ARG A 246 -7.86 -1.27 10.05
N GLN A 247 -8.89 -0.67 9.46
CA GLN A 247 -9.91 0.08 10.22
C GLN A 247 -10.97 -0.83 10.84
N HIS A 248 -11.14 -2.06 10.33
CA HIS A 248 -12.18 -2.99 10.77
C HIS A 248 -11.68 -4.12 11.68
N PHE A 249 -10.38 -4.42 11.64
CA PHE A 249 -9.78 -5.52 12.38
C PHE A 249 -8.69 -5.01 13.30
N ALA A 250 -8.64 -5.51 14.54
CA ALA A 250 -7.54 -5.26 15.46
C ALA A 250 -6.27 -6.03 15.06
N HIS A 251 -6.45 -7.19 14.44
CA HIS A 251 -5.36 -8.05 13.97
C HIS A 251 -5.61 -8.49 12.51
N ILE A 252 -4.57 -8.48 11.70
CA ILE A 252 -4.59 -9.02 10.35
C ILE A 252 -3.43 -10.00 10.22
N VAL A 253 -3.72 -11.26 9.97
CA VAL A 253 -2.70 -12.28 9.66
C VAL A 253 -2.73 -12.51 8.17
N VAL A 254 -1.59 -12.33 7.49
CA VAL A 254 -1.49 -12.49 6.03
C VAL A 254 -0.69 -13.74 5.71
N ASN A 255 -1.30 -14.72 5.04
CA ASN A 255 -0.58 -15.87 4.51
C ASN A 255 0.02 -15.52 3.13
N LEU A 256 1.34 -15.58 3.01
CA LEU A 256 2.10 -15.36 1.78
C LEU A 256 2.99 -16.57 1.44
N GLY A 257 2.69 -17.74 2.01
CA GLY A 257 3.44 -18.97 1.74
C GLY A 257 3.42 -19.34 0.26
N GLY A 258 4.58 -19.57 -0.34
CA GLY A 258 4.70 -19.98 -1.74
C GLY A 258 4.43 -18.89 -2.78
N VAL A 259 4.14 -17.65 -2.35
CA VAL A 259 3.91 -16.53 -3.26
C VAL A 259 5.19 -16.19 -4.03
N ALA A 260 5.07 -15.99 -5.34
CA ALA A 260 6.19 -15.67 -6.20
C ALA A 260 6.82 -14.31 -5.85
N ARG A 261 8.14 -14.22 -6.02
CA ARG A 261 8.91 -12.97 -5.88
C ARG A 261 8.38 -11.95 -6.88
N SER A 262 7.75 -10.90 -6.39
CA SER A 262 6.99 -9.94 -7.18
C SER A 262 6.80 -8.63 -6.40
N GLU A 263 6.42 -7.56 -7.10
CA GLU A 263 6.03 -6.29 -6.46
C GLU A 263 4.86 -6.49 -5.48
N PHE A 264 3.92 -7.38 -5.81
CA PHE A 264 2.81 -7.74 -4.93
C PHE A 264 3.28 -8.30 -3.58
N LEU A 265 4.25 -9.21 -3.60
CA LEU A 265 4.86 -9.75 -2.38
C LEU A 265 5.55 -8.63 -1.58
N THR A 266 6.36 -7.81 -2.25
CA THR A 266 7.09 -6.70 -1.62
C THR A 266 6.14 -5.69 -0.99
N LEU A 267 5.02 -5.36 -1.65
CA LEU A 267 4.00 -4.46 -1.14
C LEU A 267 3.35 -4.99 0.16
N LEU A 268 2.94 -6.26 0.17
CA LEU A 268 2.28 -6.88 1.32
C LEU A 268 3.24 -7.01 2.50
N VAL A 269 4.48 -7.41 2.25
CA VAL A 269 5.54 -7.50 3.26
C VAL A 269 5.90 -6.11 3.79
N GLY A 270 6.00 -5.10 2.92
CA GLY A 270 6.34 -3.73 3.30
C GLY A 270 5.29 -3.02 4.14
N ASN A 271 4.03 -3.46 4.08
CA ASN A 271 2.93 -2.95 4.88
C ASN A 271 2.75 -3.69 6.23
N ALA A 272 3.49 -4.78 6.46
CA ALA A 272 3.34 -5.60 7.66
C ALA A 272 4.09 -5.00 8.85
N ASP A 273 3.48 -5.02 10.04
CA ASP A 273 4.14 -4.61 11.28
C ASP A 273 5.09 -5.69 11.78
N ASN A 274 4.76 -6.96 11.53
CA ASN A 274 5.60 -8.11 11.84
C ASN A 274 5.69 -9.05 10.64
N ILE A 275 6.88 -9.63 10.42
CA ILE A 275 7.11 -10.62 9.37
C ILE A 275 7.65 -11.90 10.02
N LEU A 276 6.94 -13.01 9.83
CA LEU A 276 7.33 -14.34 10.28
C LEU A 276 7.74 -15.18 9.07
N MET A 277 9.01 -15.56 9.00
CA MET A 277 9.50 -16.44 7.93
C MET A 277 9.42 -17.89 8.39
N LEU A 278 8.62 -18.69 7.70
CA LEU A 278 8.46 -20.12 7.97
C LEU A 278 9.39 -20.94 7.07
N ILE A 279 10.23 -21.76 7.71
CA ILE A 279 11.27 -22.54 7.04
C ILE A 279 11.17 -24.00 7.50
N GLU A 280 10.85 -24.90 6.58
CA GLU A 280 11.05 -26.34 6.81
C GLU A 280 12.55 -26.64 6.94
N GLN A 281 12.94 -27.52 7.86
CA GLN A 281 14.36 -27.87 8.11
C GLN A 281 14.96 -28.83 7.05
N SER A 282 14.66 -28.58 5.77
CA SER A 282 15.25 -29.29 4.64
C SER A 282 16.22 -28.38 3.89
N VAL A 283 17.31 -28.95 3.33
CA VAL A 283 18.29 -28.19 2.55
C VAL A 283 17.65 -27.38 1.41
N PRO A 284 16.71 -27.93 0.60
CA PRO A 284 16.05 -27.15 -0.43
C PRO A 284 15.22 -25.98 0.12
N SER A 285 14.50 -26.17 1.23
CA SER A 285 13.72 -25.13 1.89
C SER A 285 14.62 -24.01 2.41
N CYS A 286 15.69 -24.34 3.13
CA CYS A 286 16.66 -23.34 3.61
C CYS A 286 17.25 -22.53 2.45
N ARG A 287 17.63 -23.19 1.35
CA ARG A 287 18.20 -22.50 0.17
C ARG A 287 17.19 -21.54 -0.47
N GLN A 288 15.94 -21.97 -0.66
CA GLN A 288 14.90 -21.13 -1.28
C GLN A 288 14.50 -19.95 -0.39
N ASN A 289 14.37 -20.18 0.92
CA ASN A 289 14.07 -19.12 1.89
C ASN A 289 15.22 -18.13 2.03
N LEU A 290 16.49 -18.58 1.94
CA LEU A 290 17.63 -17.68 1.89
C LEU A 290 17.57 -16.76 0.67
N GLN A 291 17.25 -17.29 -0.51
CA GLN A 291 17.09 -16.47 -1.71
C GLN A 291 15.91 -15.49 -1.62
N LEU A 292 14.79 -15.91 -1.00
CA LEU A 292 13.66 -15.01 -0.72
C LEU A 292 14.08 -13.89 0.24
N LEU A 293 14.81 -14.21 1.30
CA LEU A 293 15.34 -13.23 2.25
C LEU A 293 16.28 -12.23 1.57
N THR A 294 17.16 -12.70 0.68
CA THR A 294 18.03 -11.82 -0.12
C THR A 294 17.21 -10.88 -1.00
N PHE A 295 16.23 -11.40 -1.74
CA PHE A 295 15.32 -10.59 -2.57
C PHE A 295 14.61 -9.51 -1.74
N LEU A 296 14.03 -9.87 -0.59
CA LEU A 296 13.35 -8.91 0.29
C LEU A 296 14.31 -7.85 0.86
N ARG A 297 15.59 -8.21 1.08
CA ARG A 297 16.62 -7.27 1.52
C ARG A 297 17.07 -6.32 0.42
N GLU A 298 17.20 -6.81 -0.81
CA GLU A 298 17.57 -5.99 -1.98
C GLU A 298 16.48 -4.96 -2.28
N GLU A 299 15.21 -5.38 -2.32
CA GLU A 299 14.07 -4.46 -2.49
C GLU A 299 13.99 -3.40 -1.38
N LYS A 300 14.35 -3.76 -0.15
CA LYS A 300 14.48 -2.82 0.99
C LYS A 300 15.72 -1.93 0.88
N SER A 301 16.76 -2.35 0.16
CA SER A 301 17.95 -1.53 -0.10
C SER A 301 17.74 -0.56 -1.27
N THR A 302 16.87 -0.90 -2.22
CA THR A 302 16.41 0.00 -3.29
C THR A 302 15.32 0.95 -2.79
N SER A 303 14.51 0.48 -1.83
CA SER A 303 13.57 1.28 -1.02
C SER A 303 14.22 1.62 0.33
N THR A 304 15.31 2.40 0.32
CA THR A 304 16.10 2.67 1.54
C THR A 304 15.24 3.13 2.70
N VAL A 305 14.99 2.23 3.65
CA VAL A 305 14.62 2.53 5.03
C VAL A 305 15.70 1.87 5.90
N PRO A 306 16.64 2.63 6.47
CA PRO A 306 17.64 2.08 7.37
C PRO A 306 17.01 1.63 8.70
N GLY A 307 17.38 0.41 9.13
CA GLY A 307 17.50 0.09 10.55
C GLY A 307 16.28 -0.47 11.29
N TRP A 308 15.94 -1.74 11.06
CA TRP A 308 15.25 -2.58 12.08
C TRP A 308 15.70 -4.03 11.90
N TRP A 309 16.70 -4.42 12.70
CA TRP A 309 16.90 -5.77 13.24
C TRP A 309 17.13 -5.59 14.75
#